data_AF-A0A9P1AM20-F1
#
_entry.id   AF-A0A9P1AM20-F1
#
_cell.length_a   1.000
_cell.length_b   1.000
_cell.length_c   1.000
_cell.angle_alpha   90.00
_cell.angle_beta   90.00
_cell.angle_gamma   90.00
#
_symmetry.space_group_name_H-M   'P 1'
#
loop_
_entity.id
_entity.type
_entity.pdbx_description
1 polymer ?
#
loop_
_entity_poly.entity_id
_entity_poly.type
_entity_poly.pdbx_seq_one_letter_code
_entity_poly.pdbx_strand_id
1 'polypeptide(L)'
;MIDNIKHDDPMINVNEVFLVMKPCKKSIKSIVKTIANVWMNFILPKPIRAQYSMADNPLKYTPVPIQIVNGPLWLMPECVKVTGMDKEVLIETMTHLYMNHLTYLCDQARADMKNLPEAANNGANDGQKSAAPTE
;
A
#
# COMPACT_ATOMS: atom_id res chain seq x y z
N MET A 1 -14.31 25.94 18.59
CA MET A 1 -14.95 25.41 17.37
C MET A 1 -14.00 24.40 16.78
N ILE A 2 -14.28 23.11 16.97
CA ILE A 2 -13.54 22.03 16.31
C ILE A 2 -14.42 21.67 15.12
N ASP A 3 -14.05 22.18 13.95
CA ASP A 3 -14.79 21.95 12.72
C ASP A 3 -14.66 20.48 12.30
N ASN A 4 -15.77 19.77 12.47
CA ASN A 4 -16.31 18.70 11.63
C ASN A 4 -15.39 18.21 10.49
N ILE A 5 -14.52 17.25 10.79
CA ILE A 5 -14.04 16.32 9.78
C ILE A 5 -15.18 15.34 9.53
N LYS A 6 -15.85 15.48 8.37
CA LYS A 6 -16.83 14.50 7.90
C LYS A 6 -16.12 13.16 7.70
N HIS A 7 -16.49 12.16 8.50
CA HIS A 7 -16.10 10.76 8.35
C HIS A 7 -16.87 10.08 7.20
N ASP A 8 -16.95 10.70 6.04
CA ASP A 8 -17.45 10.06 4.83
C ASP A 8 -16.27 9.42 4.08
N ASP A 9 -15.48 8.61 4.79
CA ASP A 9 -14.49 7.74 4.14
C ASP A 9 -15.28 6.52 3.66
N PRO A 10 -15.40 6.26 2.34
CA PRO A 10 -16.18 5.13 1.84
C PRO A 10 -15.65 3.86 2.49
N MET A 11 -16.50 3.22 3.28
CA MET A 11 -16.16 2.02 4.03
C MET A 11 -15.65 0.95 3.03
N ILE A 12 -14.34 0.72 3.02
CA ILE A 12 -13.70 -0.14 2.03
C ILE A 12 -14.23 -1.56 2.23
N ASN A 13 -14.94 -2.08 1.22
CA ASN A 13 -15.50 -3.41 1.27
C ASN A 13 -14.41 -4.46 0.98
N VAL A 14 -13.88 -5.06 2.04
CA VAL A 14 -12.84 -6.10 1.97
C VAL A 14 -13.25 -7.26 1.05
N ASN A 15 -14.54 -7.64 1.06
CA ASN A 15 -15.03 -8.74 0.24
C ASN A 15 -14.94 -8.40 -1.24
N GLU A 16 -15.33 -7.19 -1.65
CA GLU A 16 -15.26 -6.74 -3.05
C GLU A 16 -13.83 -6.78 -3.60
N VAL A 17 -12.85 -6.35 -2.81
CA VAL A 17 -11.44 -6.35 -3.20
C VAL A 17 -10.93 -7.77 -3.48
N PHE A 18 -11.44 -8.77 -2.75
CA PHE A 18 -11.01 -10.16 -2.87
C PHE A 18 -11.90 -11.04 -3.75
N LEU A 19 -13.01 -10.54 -4.31
CA LEU A 19 -13.83 -11.27 -5.29
C LEU A 19 -13.03 -11.75 -6.51
N VAL A 20 -11.95 -11.04 -6.85
CA VAL A 20 -11.07 -11.39 -7.98
C VAL A 20 -10.13 -12.55 -7.69
N MET A 21 -10.01 -12.98 -6.43
CA MET A 21 -9.09 -14.04 -6.02
C MET A 21 -9.71 -15.42 -6.27
N LYS A 22 -8.98 -16.28 -7.01
CA LYS A 22 -9.35 -17.68 -7.20
C LYS A 22 -8.83 -18.55 -6.05
N PRO A 23 -9.56 -19.61 -5.65
CA PRO A 23 -9.05 -20.61 -4.73
C PRO A 23 -7.71 -21.19 -5.22
N CYS A 24 -6.76 -21.39 -4.31
CA CYS A 24 -5.46 -21.94 -4.66
C CYS A 24 -4.88 -22.83 -3.56
N LYS A 25 -3.99 -23.75 -3.93
CA LYS A 25 -3.18 -24.56 -3.02
C LYS A 25 -1.73 -24.12 -3.12
N LYS A 26 -1.28 -23.29 -2.18
CA LYS A 26 0.08 -22.75 -2.12
C LYS A 26 0.54 -22.67 -0.66
N SER A 27 1.81 -22.33 -0.45
CA SER A 27 2.32 -22.05 0.90
C SER A 27 1.61 -20.82 1.51
N ILE A 28 1.48 -20.79 2.84
CA ILE A 28 0.90 -19.67 3.59
C ILE A 28 1.56 -18.35 3.17
N LYS A 29 2.89 -18.33 3.08
CA LYS A 29 3.68 -17.17 2.62
C LYS A 29 3.24 -16.70 1.23
N SER A 30 3.02 -17.60 0.28
CA SER A 30 2.60 -17.22 -1.07
C SER A 30 1.17 -16.68 -1.10
N ILE A 31 0.26 -17.26 -0.31
CA ILE A 31 -1.12 -16.80 -0.18
C ILE A 31 -1.15 -15.39 0.41
N VAL A 32 -0.50 -15.19 1.57
CA VAL A 32 -0.43 -13.89 2.25
C VAL A 32 0.13 -12.80 1.35
N LYS A 33 1.22 -13.08 0.62
CA LYS A 33 1.77 -12.13 -0.36
C LYS A 33 0.79 -11.76 -1.47
N THR A 34 0.02 -12.74 -1.96
CA THR A 34 -0.99 -12.52 -2.99
C THR A 34 -2.10 -11.60 -2.47
N ILE A 35 -2.60 -11.88 -1.27
CA ILE A 35 -3.64 -11.08 -0.61
C ILE A 35 -3.16 -9.65 -0.38
N ALA A 36 -1.96 -9.48 0.17
CA ALA A 36 -1.36 -8.16 0.40
C ALA A 36 -1.14 -7.38 -0.91
N ASN A 37 -0.72 -8.03 -1.98
CA ASN A 37 -0.57 -7.38 -3.29
C ASN A 37 -1.92 -6.92 -3.85
N VAL A 38 -2.95 -7.77 -3.83
CA VAL A 38 -4.30 -7.41 -4.32
C VAL A 38 -4.84 -6.23 -3.52
N TRP A 39 -4.78 -6.32 -2.20
CA TRP A 39 -5.24 -5.27 -1.28
C TRP A 39 -4.52 -3.94 -1.51
N MET A 40 -3.18 -3.95 -1.49
CA MET A 40 -2.39 -2.73 -1.64
C MET A 40 -2.50 -2.14 -3.04
N ASN A 41 -2.72 -2.95 -4.09
CA ASN A 41 -2.93 -2.40 -5.43
C ASN A 41 -4.29 -1.71 -5.56
N PHE A 42 -5.29 -2.13 -4.79
CA PHE A 42 -6.60 -1.50 -4.76
C PHE A 42 -6.60 -0.21 -3.93
N ILE A 43 -6.08 -0.25 -2.70
CA ILE A 43 -6.22 0.86 -1.74
C ILE A 43 -5.05 1.84 -1.77
N LEU A 44 -3.83 1.32 -1.95
CA LEU A 44 -2.63 2.14 -1.91
C LEU A 44 -1.73 1.88 -3.13
N PRO A 45 -2.14 2.36 -4.32
CA PRO A 45 -1.41 2.15 -5.56
C PRO A 45 0.05 2.61 -5.47
N LYS A 46 0.92 1.98 -6.26
CA LYS A 46 2.39 2.18 -6.25
C LYS A 46 2.84 3.67 -6.20
N PRO A 47 2.29 4.60 -7.01
CA PRO A 47 2.75 5.99 -7.03
C PRO A 47 2.54 6.75 -5.71
N ILE A 48 1.59 6.32 -4.90
CA ILE A 48 1.28 6.97 -3.61
C ILE A 48 1.94 6.19 -2.47
N ARG A 49 2.05 4.87 -2.61
CA ARG A 49 2.62 3.95 -1.61
C ARG A 49 4.02 4.33 -1.10
N ALA A 50 4.86 4.92 -1.95
CA ALA A 50 6.23 5.30 -1.55
C ALA A 50 6.27 6.37 -0.44
N GLN A 51 5.19 7.14 -0.29
CA GLN A 51 5.06 8.18 0.73
C GLN A 51 4.78 7.60 2.13
N TYR A 52 4.41 6.31 2.21
CA TYR A 52 3.97 5.68 3.44
C TYR A 52 5.00 4.74 4.06
N SER A 53 4.92 4.53 5.37
CA SER A 53 5.73 3.59 6.11
C SER A 53 4.89 2.77 7.10
N MET A 54 5.26 1.51 7.27
CA MET A 54 4.68 0.61 8.26
C MET A 54 5.37 0.68 9.64
N ALA A 55 6.41 1.52 9.78
CA ALA A 55 7.06 1.74 11.06
C ALA A 55 6.13 2.50 12.02
N ASP A 56 6.22 2.21 13.32
CA ASP A 56 5.36 2.85 14.33
C ASP A 56 5.58 4.37 14.43
N ASN A 57 6.80 4.83 14.14
CA ASN A 57 7.17 6.25 14.19
C ASN A 57 8.15 6.63 13.06
N PRO A 58 7.66 6.78 11.81
CA PRO A 58 8.49 7.13 10.68
C PRO A 58 8.93 8.61 10.76
N LEU A 59 10.23 8.86 10.62
CA LEU A 59 10.78 10.23 10.68
C LEU A 59 10.47 11.08 9.43
N LYS A 60 10.37 10.44 8.26
CA LYS A 60 10.29 11.10 6.94
C LYS A 60 9.00 10.80 6.18
N TYR A 61 8.30 9.73 6.52
CA TYR A 61 7.20 9.17 5.74
C TYR A 61 5.91 9.20 6.56
N THR A 62 4.76 9.13 5.91
CA THR A 62 3.47 9.05 6.59
C THR A 62 3.24 7.63 7.11
N PRO A 63 2.80 7.44 8.37
CA PRO A 63 2.38 6.11 8.84
C PRO A 63 1.24 5.57 7.97
N VAL A 64 1.26 4.28 7.64
CA VAL A 64 0.12 3.64 6.95
C VAL A 64 -1.10 3.67 7.90
N PRO A 65 -2.26 4.18 7.44
CA PRO A 65 -3.48 4.17 8.23
C PRO A 65 -3.88 2.75 8.66
N ILE A 66 -4.26 2.59 9.93
CA ILE A 66 -4.57 1.29 10.51
C ILE A 66 -5.73 0.56 9.83
N GLN A 67 -6.65 1.31 9.23
CA GLN A 67 -7.78 0.77 8.45
C GLN A 67 -7.28 -0.01 7.22
N ILE A 68 -6.20 0.46 6.60
CA ILE A 68 -5.54 -0.24 5.49
C ILE A 68 -4.84 -1.49 6.01
N VAL A 69 -4.23 -1.44 7.18
CA VAL A 69 -3.52 -2.60 7.75
C VAL A 69 -4.49 -3.71 8.16
N ASN A 70 -5.59 -3.35 8.81
CA ASN A 70 -6.46 -4.32 9.48
C ASN A 70 -7.46 -5.01 8.56
N GLY A 71 -7.82 -4.42 7.42
CA GLY A 71 -8.88 -4.94 6.55
C GLY A 71 -8.75 -6.45 6.23
N PRO A 72 -7.62 -6.91 5.67
CA PRO A 72 -7.46 -8.32 5.30
C PRO A 72 -7.14 -9.26 6.46
N LEU A 73 -6.60 -8.74 7.56
CA LEU A 73 -6.11 -9.56 8.68
C LEU A 73 -7.21 -10.39 9.33
N TRP A 74 -8.44 -9.87 9.38
CA TRP A 74 -9.57 -10.58 9.96
C TRP A 74 -10.11 -11.71 9.08
N LEU A 75 -10.03 -11.55 7.76
CA LEU A 75 -10.60 -12.50 6.80
C LEU A 75 -9.63 -13.67 6.50
N MET A 76 -8.34 -13.36 6.46
CA MET A 76 -7.29 -14.29 6.05
C MET A 76 -7.31 -15.65 6.80
N PRO A 77 -7.36 -15.69 8.15
CA PRO A 77 -7.31 -16.95 8.90
C PRO A 77 -8.58 -17.79 8.73
N GLU A 78 -9.73 -17.17 8.47
CA GLU A 78 -11.00 -17.89 8.24
C GLU A 78 -11.05 -18.54 6.86
N CYS A 79 -10.30 -18.00 5.89
CA CYS A 79 -10.28 -18.49 4.51
C CYS A 79 -9.14 -19.48 4.21
N VAL A 80 -8.19 -19.66 5.12
CA VAL A 80 -7.03 -20.54 4.91
C VAL A 80 -7.11 -21.76 5.82
N LYS A 81 -7.03 -22.95 5.22
CA LYS A 81 -6.97 -24.22 5.94
C LYS A 81 -5.55 -24.77 5.93
N VAL A 82 -5.00 -24.99 7.13
CA VAL A 82 -3.67 -25.61 7.31
C VAL A 82 -3.83 -26.81 8.22
N THR A 83 -3.57 -28.00 7.69
CA THR A 83 -3.66 -29.24 8.46
C THR A 83 -2.57 -29.28 9.53
N GLY A 84 -2.95 -29.57 10.78
CA GLY A 84 -1.99 -29.77 11.88
C GLY A 84 -1.39 -28.48 12.46
N MET A 85 -1.95 -27.32 12.12
CA MET A 85 -1.57 -26.04 12.72
C MET A 85 -2.71 -25.51 13.59
N ASP A 86 -2.36 -25.02 14.78
CA ASP A 86 -3.30 -24.35 15.66
C ASP A 86 -3.79 -23.02 15.06
N LYS A 87 -5.04 -22.63 15.37
CA LYS A 87 -5.65 -21.43 14.80
C LYS A 87 -4.95 -20.15 15.25
N GLU A 88 -4.53 -20.05 16.51
CA GLU A 88 -3.83 -18.87 17.04
C GLU A 88 -2.45 -18.74 16.37
N VAL A 89 -1.72 -19.85 16.26
CA VAL A 89 -0.43 -19.90 15.56
C VAL A 89 -0.58 -19.50 14.09
N LEU A 90 -1.66 -19.93 13.43
CA LEU A 90 -1.96 -19.53 12.05
C LEU A 90 -2.20 -18.02 11.95
N ILE A 91 -3.01 -17.44 12.86
CA ILE A 91 -3.31 -16.01 12.90
C ILE A 91 -2.02 -15.20 13.08
N GLU A 92 -1.20 -15.54 14.07
CA GLU A 92 0.07 -14.88 14.35
C GLU A 92 1.02 -14.96 13.14
N THR A 93 1.17 -16.16 12.57
CA THR A 93 2.04 -16.40 11.41
C THR A 93 1.59 -15.57 10.22
N MET A 94 0.29 -15.57 9.90
CA MET A 94 -0.25 -14.82 8.77
C MET A 94 -0.12 -13.31 8.99
N THR A 95 -0.38 -12.83 10.21
CA THR A 95 -0.24 -11.42 10.57
C THR A 95 1.20 -10.95 10.39
N HIS A 96 2.16 -11.71 10.91
CA HIS A 96 3.58 -11.37 10.79
C HIS A 96 4.05 -11.36 9.33
N LEU A 97 3.67 -12.38 8.54
CA LEU A 97 3.99 -12.45 7.12
C LEU A 97 3.37 -11.29 6.33
N TYR A 98 2.14 -10.89 6.69
CA TYR A 98 1.40 -9.81 6.04
C TYR A 98 2.06 -8.46 6.31
N MET A 99 2.31 -8.14 7.58
CA MET A 99 2.96 -6.89 7.99
C MET A 99 4.34 -6.74 7.35
N ASN A 100 5.16 -7.78 7.39
CA ASN A 100 6.48 -7.77 6.74
C ASN A 100 6.39 -7.51 5.23
N HIS A 101 5.38 -8.06 4.56
CA HIS A 101 5.20 -7.85 3.13
C HIS A 101 4.64 -6.46 2.81
N LEU A 102 3.78 -5.88 3.65
CA LEU A 102 3.36 -4.49 3.50
C LEU A 102 4.53 -3.50 3.61
N THR A 103 5.42 -3.72 4.58
CA THR A 103 6.66 -2.94 4.73
C THR A 103 7.50 -3.02 3.45
N TYR A 104 7.74 -4.25 2.97
CA TYR A 104 8.45 -4.49 1.72
C TYR A 104 7.83 -3.75 0.53
N LEU A 105 6.50 -3.74 0.40
CA LEU A 105 5.82 -3.06 -0.71
C LEU A 105 6.01 -1.54 -0.67
N CYS A 106 6.09 -0.93 0.52
CA CYS A 106 6.37 0.49 0.68
C CYS A 106 7.84 0.81 0.36
N ASP A 107 8.77 -0.02 0.85
CA ASP A 107 10.21 0.11 0.55
C ASP A 107 10.49 -0.06 -0.95
N GLN A 108 9.86 -1.05 -1.58
CA GLN A 108 10.00 -1.29 -3.01
C GLN A 108 9.49 -0.10 -3.82
N ALA A 109 8.34 0.48 -3.45
CA ALA A 109 7.81 1.66 -4.14
C ALA A 109 8.77 2.86 -4.07
N ARG A 110 9.45 3.06 -2.93
CA ARG A 110 10.50 4.09 -2.80
C ARG A 110 11.72 3.81 -3.68
N ALA A 111 12.19 2.56 -3.69
CA ALA A 111 13.32 2.15 -4.51
C ALA A 111 13.01 2.35 -5.99
N ASP A 112 11.81 1.97 -6.43
CA ASP A 112 11.35 2.14 -7.81
C ASP A 112 11.34 3.63 -8.21
N MET A 113 10.88 4.53 -7.33
CA MET A 113 10.90 5.98 -7.61
C MET A 113 12.30 6.58 -7.71
N LYS A 114 13.24 6.11 -6.88
CA LYS A 114 14.63 6.57 -6.93
C LYS A 114 15.33 6.19 -8.24
N ASN A 115 14.89 5.09 -8.86
CA ASN A 115 15.47 4.55 -10.08
C ASN A 115 14.75 5.02 -11.36
N LEU A 116 13.80 5.96 -11.26
CA LEU A 116 13.21 6.60 -12.43
C LEU A 116 14.28 7.49 -13.09
N PRO A 117 14.57 7.31 -14.40
CA PRO A 117 15.51 8.18 -15.10
C PRO A 117 15.00 9.63 -15.11
N GLU A 118 15.88 10.60 -14.87
CA GLU A 118 15.61 12.06 -14.77
C GLU A 118 15.00 12.70 -16.05
N ALA A 119 14.69 11.92 -17.08
CA ALA A 119 14.30 12.37 -18.42
C ALA A 119 12.81 12.75 -18.57
N ALA A 120 12.16 13.29 -17.53
CA ALA A 120 10.79 13.81 -17.62
C ALA A 120 10.66 15.28 -17.20
N ASN A 121 11.77 15.99 -16.91
CA ASN A 121 11.72 17.37 -16.40
C ASN A 121 12.29 18.45 -17.33
N ASN A 122 12.48 18.14 -18.62
CA ASN A 122 12.86 19.14 -19.63
C ASN A 122 11.71 19.33 -20.63
N GLY A 123 10.81 20.28 -20.33
CA GLY A 123 9.72 20.62 -21.23
C GLY A 123 8.89 21.81 -20.74
N ALA A 124 9.49 23.01 -20.83
CA ALA A 124 8.85 24.33 -21.05
C ALA A 124 9.58 25.42 -20.25
N ASN A 125 10.74 25.84 -20.74
CA ASN A 125 11.19 27.21 -20.51
C ASN A 125 11.88 27.69 -21.79
N ASP A 126 11.10 27.76 -22.88
CA ASP A 126 11.50 28.49 -24.07
C ASP A 126 11.21 29.97 -23.84
N GLY A 127 12.28 30.75 -23.93
CA GLY A 127 12.29 32.15 -23.56
C GLY A 127 11.54 33.04 -24.55
N GLN A 128 10.78 33.98 -24.00
CA GLN A 128 10.49 35.25 -24.66
C GLN A 128 11.30 36.34 -23.97
N LYS A 129 12.49 36.58 -24.51
CA LYS A 129 13.28 37.78 -24.24
C LYS A 129 12.64 38.93 -25.01
N SER A 130 11.65 39.60 -24.41
CA SER A 130 11.08 40.82 -24.97
C SER A 130 12.11 41.93 -24.87
N ALA A 131 12.67 42.35 -26.00
CA ALA A 131 13.51 43.53 -26.10
C ALA A 131 12.63 44.79 -25.92
N ALA A 132 12.96 45.62 -24.94
CA ALA A 132 12.44 46.98 -24.83
C ALA A 132 13.33 47.90 -25.69
N PRO A 133 12.77 48.82 -26.50
CA PRO A 133 13.54 49.91 -27.07
C PRO A 133 13.55 51.10 -26.09
N THR A 134 14.75 51.56 -25.77
CA THR A 134 15.02 52.83 -25.11
C THR A 134 14.98 53.96 -26.14
N GLU A 135 14.36 55.07 -25.74
CA GLU A 135 14.32 56.46 -26.27
C GLU A 135 14.95 56.79 -27.63
#